data_AF-A0A387FTH3-F1
#
_entry.id   AF-A0A387FTH3-F1
#
_cell.length_a   1.000
_cell.length_b   1.000
_cell.length_c   1.000
_cell.angle_alpha   90.00
_cell.angle_beta   90.00
_cell.angle_gamma   90.00
#
_symmetry.space_group_name_H-M   'P 1'
#
loop_
_entity.id
_entity.type
_entity.pdbx_description
1 polymer ?
#
loop_
_entity_poly.entity_id
_entity_poly.type
_entity_poly.pdbx_seq_one_letter_code
_entity_poly.pdbx_strand_id
1 'polypeptide(L)'
;MPINVNNPEADALTRKFAEMAGVGITDAIVIAMREAIERRTRAETPLQTAARLRKKHGVAMNDDARKPLPREAFDDMWDDA
;
A
#
# COMPACT_ATOMS: atom_id res chain seq x y z
N MET A 1 21.92 -5.75 -0.10
CA MET A 1 22.31 -7.09 -0.57
C MET A 1 21.41 -7.46 -1.75
N PRO A 2 21.94 -7.99 -2.86
CA PRO A 2 21.11 -8.43 -3.99
C PRO A 2 20.25 -9.62 -3.56
N ILE A 3 18.95 -9.59 -3.90
CA ILE A 3 18.05 -10.73 -3.69
C ILE A 3 18.36 -11.73 -4.79
N ASN A 4 19.00 -12.85 -4.44
CA ASN A 4 19.25 -13.92 -5.39
C ASN A 4 18.00 -14.80 -5.49
N VAL A 5 17.37 -14.82 -6.67
CA VAL A 5 16.17 -15.61 -6.92
C VAL A 5 16.61 -17.07 -7.16
N ASN A 6 16.86 -17.81 -6.08
CA ASN A 6 17.27 -19.22 -6.13
C ASN A 6 16.09 -20.18 -6.36
N ASN A 7 14.89 -19.65 -6.64
CA ASN A 7 13.71 -20.44 -6.96
C ASN A 7 13.54 -20.50 -8.50
N PRO A 8 13.62 -21.69 -9.12
CA PRO A 8 13.46 -21.85 -10.57
C PRO A 8 12.14 -21.31 -11.13
N GLU A 9 11.05 -21.41 -10.36
CA GLU A 9 9.73 -20.89 -10.74
C GLU A 9 9.74 -19.36 -10.80
N ALA A 10 10.38 -18.72 -9.82
CA ALA A 10 10.45 -17.27 -9.76
C ALA A 10 11.37 -16.70 -10.88
N ASP A 11 12.45 -17.40 -11.25
CA ASP A 11 13.28 -17.03 -12.40
C ASP A 11 12.47 -17.15 -13.71
N ALA A 12 11.75 -18.25 -13.91
CA ALA A 12 10.91 -18.45 -15.10
C ALA A 12 9.81 -17.39 -15.22
N LEU A 13 9.12 -17.08 -14.12
CA LEU A 13 8.09 -16.04 -14.08
C LEU A 13 8.68 -14.65 -14.37
N THR A 14 9.86 -14.34 -13.81
CA THR A 14 10.52 -13.06 -14.02
C THR A 14 10.98 -12.89 -15.46
N ARG A 15 11.55 -13.93 -16.08
CA ARG A 15 11.93 -13.90 -17.51
C ARG A 15 10.73 -13.69 -18.41
N LYS A 16 9.66 -14.45 -18.18
CA LYS A 16 8.41 -14.30 -18.93
C LYS A 16 7.85 -12.88 -18.80
N PHE A 17 7.86 -12.32 -17.60
CA PHE A 17 7.39 -10.96 -17.37
C PHE A 17 8.29 -9.91 -18.02
N ALA A 18 9.61 -10.07 -17.95
CA ALA A 18 10.58 -9.21 -18.60
C ALA A 18 10.39 -9.18 -20.13
N GLU A 19 10.15 -10.34 -20.75
CA GLU A 19 9.83 -10.46 -22.18
C GLU A 19 8.51 -9.75 -22.52
N MET A 20 7.45 -9.98 -21.74
CA MET A 20 6.15 -9.35 -21.97
C MET A 20 6.19 -7.82 -21.82
N ALA A 21 6.95 -7.33 -20.84
CA ALA A 21 7.06 -5.90 -20.54
C ALA A 21 8.15 -5.21 -21.36
N GLY A 22 9.02 -5.95 -22.06
CA GLY A 22 10.13 -5.40 -22.84
C GLY A 22 11.21 -4.74 -21.98
N VAL A 23 11.43 -5.21 -20.75
CA VAL A 23 12.36 -4.61 -19.77
C VAL A 23 13.43 -5.60 -19.31
N GLY A 24 14.49 -5.11 -18.66
CA GLY A 24 15.49 -5.97 -18.04
C GLY A 24 14.93 -6.76 -16.85
N ILE A 25 15.56 -7.88 -16.51
CA ILE A 25 15.13 -8.78 -15.39
C ILE A 25 14.94 -8.00 -14.09
N THR A 26 15.89 -7.13 -13.73
CA THR A 26 15.82 -6.32 -12.50
C THR A 26 14.61 -5.39 -12.50
N ASP A 27 14.34 -4.71 -13.62
CA ASP A 27 13.20 -3.81 -13.75
C ASP A 27 11.89 -4.58 -13.70
N ALA A 28 11.84 -5.76 -14.33
CA ALA A 28 10.70 -6.66 -14.27
C ALA A 28 10.34 -7.05 -12.83
N ILE A 29 11.35 -7.36 -12.00
CA ILE A 29 11.15 -7.66 -10.57
C ILE A 29 10.55 -6.44 -9.85
N VAL A 30 11.12 -5.25 -10.06
CA VAL A 30 10.66 -4.03 -9.39
C VAL A 30 9.22 -3.68 -9.78
N ILE A 31 8.89 -3.76 -11.07
CA ILE A 31 7.54 -3.51 -11.58
C ILE A 31 6.55 -4.53 -11.00
N ALA A 32 6.85 -5.83 -11.12
CA ALA A 32 5.97 -6.88 -10.62
C ALA A 32 5.70 -6.75 -9.10
N MET A 33 6.71 -6.43 -8.31
CA MET A 33 6.56 -6.22 -6.87
C MET A 33 5.74 -4.98 -6.54
N ARG A 34 5.96 -3.87 -7.26
CA ARG A 34 5.19 -2.63 -7.08
C ARG A 34 3.71 -2.85 -7.41
N GLU A 35 3.42 -3.48 -8.53
CA GLU A 35 2.05 -3.79 -8.95
C GLU A 35 1.38 -4.80 -8.00
N ALA A 36 2.10 -5.82 -7.52
CA ALA A 36 1.56 -6.77 -6.55
C ALA A 36 1.20 -6.09 -5.22
N ILE A 37 2.04 -5.16 -4.75
CA ILE A 37 1.75 -4.33 -3.57
C ILE A 37 0.54 -3.44 -3.84
N GLU A 38 0.53 -2.72 -4.97
CA GLU A 38 -0.55 -1.80 -5.30
C GLU A 38 -1.88 -2.53 -5.50
N ARG A 39 -1.87 -3.71 -6.12
CA ARG A 39 -3.05 -4.58 -6.27
C ARG A 39 -3.59 -5.01 -4.91
N ARG A 40 -2.71 -5.39 -3.97
CA ARG A 40 -3.12 -5.70 -2.58
C ARG A 40 -3.64 -4.47 -1.85
N THR A 41 -3.09 -3.29 -2.14
CA THR A 41 -3.51 -2.04 -1.51
C THR A 41 -4.83 -1.52 -2.08
N ARG A 42 -5.10 -1.72 -3.39
CA ARG A 42 -6.39 -1.43 -4.03
C ARG A 42 -7.50 -2.41 -3.64
N ALA A 43 -7.14 -3.63 -3.25
CA ALA A 43 -8.08 -4.61 -2.70
C ALA A 43 -8.45 -4.33 -1.24
N GLU A 44 -7.78 -3.38 -0.59
CA GLU A 44 -8.06 -2.99 0.79
C GLU A 44 -9.39 -2.22 0.85
N THR A 45 -10.36 -2.70 1.62
CA THR A 45 -11.62 -1.97 1.79
C THR A 45 -11.36 -0.63 2.50
N PRO A 46 -12.25 0.37 2.37
CA PRO A 46 -12.09 1.64 3.10
C PRO A 46 -11.88 1.45 4.61
N LEU A 47 -12.55 0.44 5.20
CA LEU A 47 -12.42 0.10 6.61
C LEU A 47 -11.02 -0.42 6.98
N GLN A 48 -10.47 -1.30 6.13
CA GLN A 48 -9.12 -1.85 6.30
C GLN A 48 -8.06 -0.76 6.11
N THR A 49 -8.25 0.10 5.11
CA THR A 49 -7.39 1.27 4.85
C THR A 49 -7.35 2.18 6.07
N ALA A 50 -8.52 2.50 6.64
CA ALA A 50 -8.60 3.29 7.87
C ALA A 50 -7.92 2.59 9.05
N ALA A 51 -8.02 1.26 9.17
CA ALA A 51 -7.31 0.50 10.22
C ALA A 51 -5.79 0.55 10.07
N ARG A 52 -5.27 0.40 8.84
CA ARG A 52 -3.83 0.50 8.54
C ARG A 52 -3.29 1.89 8.81
N LEU A 53 -4.01 2.93 8.38
CA LEU A 53 -3.62 4.33 8.64
C LEU A 53 -3.59 4.62 10.14
N ARG A 54 -4.64 4.23 10.88
CA ARG A 54 -4.67 4.35 12.34
C ARG A 54 -3.46 3.70 13.00
N LYS A 55 -3.12 2.45 12.60
CA LYS A 55 -1.93 1.76 13.11
C LYS A 55 -0.63 2.49 12.77
N LYS A 56 -0.48 2.98 11.53
CA LYS A 56 0.71 3.74 11.09
C LYS A 56 0.92 5.02 11.91
N HIS A 57 -0.16 5.69 12.28
CA HIS A 57 -0.14 6.95 13.02
C HIS A 57 -0.32 6.78 14.54
N GLY A 58 -0.36 5.53 15.06
CA GLY A 58 -0.54 5.27 16.49
C GLY A 58 -1.91 5.66 17.05
N VAL A 59 -2.93 5.81 16.20
CA VAL A 59 -4.29 6.19 16.60
C VAL A 59 -5.07 4.97 17.06
N ALA A 60 -5.47 4.94 18.33
CA ALA A 60 -6.35 3.91 18.89
C ALA A 60 -7.82 4.40 18.90
N MET A 61 -8.75 3.54 18.45
CA MET A 61 -10.19 3.82 18.60
C MET A 61 -10.67 3.38 19.98
N ASN A 62 -10.45 4.22 20.99
CA ASN A 62 -11.12 4.12 22.28
C ASN A 62 -12.57 4.65 22.18
N ASP A 63 -13.35 4.52 23.24
CA ASP A 63 -14.76 4.92 23.24
C ASP A 63 -14.95 6.43 22.99
N ASP A 64 -13.97 7.25 23.37
CA ASP A 64 -14.00 8.69 23.10
C ASP A 64 -13.68 9.03 21.64
N ALA A 65 -12.76 8.31 21.00
CA ALA A 65 -12.42 8.49 19.58
C ALA A 65 -13.55 8.04 18.62
N ARG A 66 -14.57 7.35 19.14
CA ARG A 66 -15.78 6.99 18.39
C ARG A 66 -16.88 8.03 18.47
N LYS A 67 -16.75 9.01 19.36
CA LYS A 67 -17.71 10.12 19.45
C LYS A 67 -17.45 11.08 18.29
N PRO A 68 -18.50 11.53 17.59
CA PRO A 68 -18.37 12.59 16.60
C PRO A 68 -17.69 13.80 17.25
N LEU A 69 -16.76 14.41 16.51
CA LEU A 69 -16.17 15.68 16.94
C LEU A 69 -17.24 16.79 16.91
N PRO A 70 -17.12 17.80 17.78
CA PRO A 70 -17.92 19.02 17.69
C PRO A 70 -17.75 19.67 16.32
N ARG A 71 -18.78 20.39 15.85
CA ARG A 71 -18.76 21.02 14.52
C ARG A 71 -17.63 22.06 14.42
N GLU A 72 -17.35 22.74 15.52
CA GLU A 72 -16.31 23.76 15.62
C GLU A 72 -14.94 23.20 15.21
N ALA A 73 -14.66 21.92 15.51
CA ALA A 73 -13.40 21.28 15.11
C ALA A 73 -13.29 21.07 13.58
N PHE A 74 -14.42 20.96 12.88
CA PHE A 74 -14.43 20.92 11.41
C PHE A 74 -14.20 22.32 10.84
N ASP A 75 -14.88 23.32 11.39
CA ASP A 75 -14.76 24.71 10.95
C ASP A 75 -13.30 25.21 11.12
N ASP A 76 -12.66 24.96 12.28
CA ASP A 76 -11.24 25.30 12.55
C ASP A 76 -10.24 24.66 11.55
N MET A 77 -10.54 23.48 11.00
CA MET A 77 -9.65 22.80 10.05
C MET A 77 -9.71 23.40 8.64
N TRP A 78 -10.78 24.15 8.31
CA TRP A 78 -11.06 24.67 6.98
C TRP A 78 -11.14 26.20 6.90
N ASP A 79 -11.14 26.91 8.03
CA ASP A 79 -11.19 28.38 8.09
C ASP A 79 -9.87 29.08 7.67
N ASP A 80 -8.78 28.35 7.45
CA ASP A 80 -7.48 28.88 6.98
C ASP A 80 -7.25 28.75 5.44
N ALA A 81 -8.30 28.59 4.63
CA ALA A 81 -8.21 28.47 3.16
C ALA A 81 -8.48 29.77 2.37
#